data_AF-A0A4Z1BPK9-F1
#
_entry.id   AF-A0A4Z1BPK9-F1
#
_cell.length_a   1.000
_cell.length_b   1.000
_cell.length_c   1.000
_cell.angle_alpha   90.00
_cell.angle_beta   90.00
_cell.angle_gamma   90.00
#
_symmetry.space_group_name_H-M   'P 1'
#
loop_
_entity.id
_entity.type
_entity.pdbx_description
1 polymer ?
#
loop_
_entity_poly.entity_id
_entity_poly.type
_entity_poly.pdbx_seq_one_letter_code
_entity_poly.pdbx_strand_id
1 'polypeptide(L)'
;MAKSGGAVSTGAATRLVHTIGLIRWVALGLIALGVLSGTAFGAAMGDFQLAGALSLAIWLYGAVAALVVYVFFGWLQQTLLMLIGIAKNTASDNLLTRF
;
A
#
# COMPACT_ATOMS: atom_id res chain seq x y z
N MET A 1 -14.53 25.41 31.48
CA MET A 1 -14.28 25.18 30.04
C MET A 1 -14.76 23.77 29.67
N ALA A 2 -15.97 23.65 29.12
CA ALA A 2 -16.49 22.36 28.68
C ALA A 2 -15.88 22.01 27.32
N LYS A 3 -14.79 21.23 27.31
CA LYS A 3 -14.29 20.61 26.06
C LYS A 3 -15.27 19.53 25.66
N SER A 4 -15.96 19.72 24.54
CA SER A 4 -16.85 18.74 23.91
C SER A 4 -16.09 17.44 23.62
N GLY A 5 -16.28 16.42 24.47
CA GLY A 5 -15.94 15.03 24.16
C GLY A 5 -16.90 14.53 23.09
N GLY A 6 -16.65 14.90 21.84
CA GLY A 6 -17.36 14.39 20.68
C GLY A 6 -16.75 13.06 20.27
N ALA A 7 -17.59 12.05 20.00
CA ALA A 7 -17.16 10.79 19.44
C ALA A 7 -16.36 11.04 18.14
N VAL A 8 -15.11 10.57 18.08
CA VAL A 8 -14.29 10.71 16.87
C VAL A 8 -14.80 9.70 15.83
N SER A 9 -15.45 10.18 14.77
CA SER A 9 -15.89 9.35 13.66
C SER A 9 -14.68 8.86 12.86
N THR A 10 -14.21 7.64 13.16
CA THR A 10 -13.07 7.00 12.49
C THR A 10 -13.48 6.19 11.26
N GLY A 11 -14.78 6.07 10.95
CA GLY A 11 -15.28 5.23 9.86
C GLY A 11 -14.81 5.64 8.46
N ALA A 12 -14.58 6.94 8.22
CA ALA A 12 -13.98 7.41 6.97
C ALA A 12 -12.51 6.98 6.85
N ALA A 13 -11.73 7.09 7.93
CA ALA A 13 -10.33 6.70 7.97
C ALA A 13 -10.15 5.17 7.82
N THR A 14 -11.00 4.36 8.44
CA THR A 14 -10.97 2.89 8.27
C THR A 14 -11.25 2.49 6.83
N ARG A 15 -12.23 3.11 6.17
CA ARG A 15 -12.50 2.85 4.74
C ARG A 15 -11.31 3.21 3.86
N LEU A 16 -10.67 4.35 4.13
CA LEU A 16 -9.47 4.78 3.41
C LEU A 16 -8.32 3.75 3.54
N VAL A 17 -8.08 3.22 4.73
CA VAL A 17 -7.06 2.18 4.98
C VAL A 17 -7.32 0.94 4.12
N HIS A 18 -8.56 0.47 4.04
CA HIS A 18 -8.92 -0.68 3.21
C HIS A 18 -8.76 -0.39 1.71
N THR A 19 -9.16 0.80 1.26
CA THR A 19 -8.97 1.22 -0.14
C THR A 19 -7.49 1.28 -0.51
N ILE A 20 -6.63 1.82 0.36
CA ILE A 20 -5.17 1.84 0.17
C ILE A 20 -4.62 0.41 0.06
N GLY A 21 -5.09 -0.49 0.92
CA GLY A 21 -4.72 -1.91 0.86
C GLY A 21 -5.12 -2.58 -0.46
N LEU A 22 -6.32 -2.29 -0.97
CA LEU A 22 -6.78 -2.79 -2.25
C LEU A 22 -5.95 -2.23 -3.41
N ILE A 23 -5.70 -0.92 -3.43
CA ILE A 23 -4.85 -0.27 -4.45
C ILE A 23 -3.46 -0.88 -4.48
N ARG A 24 -2.86 -1.13 -3.30
CA ARG A 24 -1.55 -1.79 -3.20
C ARG A 24 -1.54 -3.14 -3.89
N TRP A 25 -2.53 -4.00 -3.62
CA TRP A 25 -2.60 -5.32 -4.24
C TRP A 25 -2.85 -5.25 -5.75
N VAL A 26 -3.71 -4.33 -6.20
CA VAL A 26 -3.92 -4.09 -7.63
C VAL A 26 -2.63 -3.63 -8.31
N ALA A 27 -1.91 -2.67 -7.71
CA ALA A 27 -0.64 -2.18 -8.24
C ALA A 27 0.42 -3.28 -8.32
N LEU A 28 0.56 -4.11 -7.27
CA LEU A 28 1.47 -5.26 -7.28
C LEU A 28 1.08 -6.28 -8.36
N GLY A 29 -0.22 -6.54 -8.54
CA GLY A 29 -0.74 -7.40 -9.60
C GLY A 29 -0.40 -6.88 -10.99
N LEU A 30 -0.57 -5.58 -11.24
CA LEU A 30 -0.23 -4.95 -12.52
C LEU A 30 1.28 -4.98 -12.79
N ILE A 31 2.13 -4.76 -11.78
CA ILE A 31 3.58 -4.89 -11.91
C ILE A 31 3.94 -6.33 -12.28
N ALA A 32 3.41 -7.32 -11.55
CA ALA A 32 3.67 -8.73 -11.84
C ALA A 32 3.22 -9.11 -13.27
N LEU A 33 2.03 -8.69 -13.69
CA LEU A 33 1.55 -8.90 -15.05
C LEU A 33 2.45 -8.22 -16.08
N GLY A 34 2.92 -7.00 -15.83
CA GLY A 34 3.83 -6.27 -16.71
C GLY A 34 5.18 -6.97 -16.87
N VAL A 35 5.78 -7.46 -15.78
CA VAL A 35 7.04 -8.21 -15.80
C VAL A 35 6.87 -9.55 -16.54
N LEU A 36 5.80 -10.29 -16.24
CA LEU A 36 5.53 -11.58 -16.88
C LEU A 36 5.27 -11.42 -18.38
N SER A 37 4.45 -10.45 -18.77
CA SER A 37 4.16 -10.18 -20.19
C SER A 37 5.39 -9.68 -20.94
N GLY A 38 6.20 -8.80 -20.35
CA GLY A 38 7.47 -8.37 -20.93
C GLY A 38 8.46 -9.52 -21.10
N THR A 39 8.53 -10.43 -20.14
CA THR A 39 9.38 -11.63 -20.21
C THR A 39 8.88 -12.60 -21.30
N ALA A 40 7.57 -12.85 -21.37
CA ALA A 40 6.98 -13.72 -22.38
C ALA A 40 7.17 -13.16 -23.80
N PHE A 41 7.02 -11.84 -23.97
CA PHE A 41 7.26 -11.18 -25.24
C PHE A 41 8.73 -11.25 -25.65
N GLY A 42 9.66 -11.03 -24.71
CA GLY A 42 11.09 -11.18 -24.94
C GLY A 42 11.49 -12.61 -25.35
N ALA A 43 10.90 -13.62 -24.71
CA ALA A 43 11.12 -15.02 -25.07
C ALA A 43 10.58 -15.39 -26.46
N ALA A 44 9.49 -14.76 -26.90
CA ALA A 44 8.88 -15.00 -28.20
C ALA A 44 9.65 -14.37 -29.38
N MET A 45 10.47 -13.34 -29.15
CA MET A 45 11.16 -12.60 -30.22
C MET A 45 12.53 -13.18 -30.65
N GLY A 46 13.03 -14.24 -30.01
CA GLY A 46 14.26 -14.93 -30.43
C GLY A 46 15.58 -14.18 -30.13
N ASP A 47 16.69 -14.87 -30.39
CA ASP A 47 18.05 -14.54 -29.92
C ASP A 47 18.60 -13.22 -30.48
N PHE A 48 18.29 -12.12 -29.81
CA PHE A 48 19.06 -10.89 -29.90
C PHE A 48 19.97 -10.83 -28.67
N GLN A 49 21.28 -10.59 -28.86
CA GLN A 49 22.23 -10.37 -27.75
C GLN A 49 21.75 -9.33 -26.72
N LEU A 50 20.86 -8.42 -27.14
CA LEU A 50 20.24 -7.42 -26.28
C LEU A 50 19.11 -7.99 -25.38
N ALA A 51 18.47 -9.10 -25.76
CA ALA A 51 17.29 -9.65 -25.10
C ALA A 51 17.55 -10.12 -23.67
N GLY A 52 18.73 -10.72 -23.42
CA GLY A 52 19.12 -11.16 -22.06
C GLY A 52 19.28 -9.98 -21.09
N ALA A 53 19.98 -8.92 -21.51
CA ALA A 53 20.17 -7.72 -20.71
C ALA A 53 18.84 -6.96 -20.49
N LEU A 54 17.98 -6.90 -21.51
CA LEU A 54 16.68 -6.24 -21.43
C LEU A 54 15.71 -6.98 -20.51
N SER A 55 15.70 -8.32 -20.57
CA SER A 55 14.95 -9.17 -19.65
C SER A 55 15.38 -8.95 -18.20
N LEU A 56 16.70 -8.98 -17.93
CA LEU A 56 17.23 -8.75 -16.60
C LEU A 56 16.87 -7.35 -16.07
N ALA A 57 16.91 -6.32 -16.94
CA ALA A 57 16.48 -4.97 -16.58
C ALA A 57 14.98 -4.88 -16.24
N ILE A 58 14.10 -5.56 -16.99
CA ILE A 58 12.65 -5.62 -16.71
C ILE A 58 12.39 -6.25 -15.34
N TRP A 59 13.06 -7.37 -15.04
CA TRP A 59 12.94 -8.04 -13.74
C TRP A 59 13.43 -7.17 -12.60
N LEU A 60 14.60 -6.52 -12.77
CA LEU A 60 15.19 -5.67 -11.74
C LEU A 60 14.33 -4.43 -11.47
N TYR A 61 13.86 -3.77 -12.53
CA TYR A 61 12.93 -2.66 -12.42
C TYR A 61 11.61 -3.09 -11.76
N GLY A 62 11.02 -4.20 -12.20
CA GLY A 62 9.79 -4.73 -11.63
C GLY A 62 9.93 -5.09 -10.15
N ALA A 63 11.04 -5.70 -9.75
CA ALA A 63 11.32 -6.03 -8.35
C ALA A 63 11.45 -4.77 -7.48
N VAL A 64 12.21 -3.77 -7.95
CA VAL A 64 12.36 -2.49 -7.23
C VAL A 64 11.02 -1.76 -7.14
N ALA A 65 10.26 -1.69 -8.22
CA ALA A 65 8.94 -1.07 -8.24
C ALA A 65 7.96 -1.77 -7.28
N ALA A 66 7.93 -3.11 -7.30
CA ALA A 66 7.10 -3.90 -6.38
C ALA A 66 7.50 -3.67 -4.92
N LEU A 67 8.80 -3.63 -4.63
CA LEU A 67 9.31 -3.35 -3.28
C LEU A 67 8.90 -1.96 -2.80
N VAL A 68 9.06 -0.93 -3.64
CA VAL A 68 8.65 0.44 -3.33
C VAL A 68 7.16 0.50 -3.04
N VAL A 69 6.31 -0.04 -3.92
CA VAL A 69 4.86 -0.08 -3.70
C VAL A 69 4.51 -0.82 -2.40
N TYR A 70 5.12 -1.98 -2.17
CA TYR A 70 4.87 -2.79 -1.00
C TYR A 70 5.23 -2.04 0.30
N VAL A 71 6.39 -1.40 0.34
CA VAL A 71 6.89 -0.67 1.51
C VAL A 71 6.10 0.61 1.75
N PHE A 72 5.96 1.49 0.74
CA PHE A 72 5.31 2.79 0.94
C PHE A 72 3.81 2.66 1.24
N PHE A 73 3.07 1.82 0.49
CA PHE A 73 1.65 1.63 0.78
C PHE A 73 1.43 0.83 2.06
N GLY A 74 2.28 -0.16 2.35
CA GLY A 74 2.23 -0.90 3.62
C GLY A 74 2.48 0.02 4.83
N TRP A 75 3.50 0.86 4.75
CA TRP A 75 3.83 1.84 5.77
C TRP A 75 2.72 2.88 5.96
N LEU A 76 2.16 3.41 4.87
CA LEU A 76 1.02 4.33 4.93
C LEU A 76 -0.18 3.70 5.64
N GLN A 77 -0.51 2.45 5.29
CA GLN A 77 -1.60 1.69 5.90
C GLN A 77 -1.38 1.50 7.41
N GLN A 78 -0.17 1.10 7.81
CA GLN A 78 0.18 0.90 9.22
C GLN A 78 0.12 2.20 10.02
N THR A 79 0.64 3.28 9.45
CA THR A 79 0.62 4.62 10.07
C THR A 79 -0.83 5.08 10.29
N LEU A 80 -1.71 4.93 9.30
CA LEU A 80 -3.12 5.29 9.43
C LEU A 80 -3.84 4.45 10.48
N LEU A 81 -3.58 3.15 10.55
CA LEU A 81 -4.15 2.27 11.58
C LEU A 81 -3.71 2.69 12.98
N MET A 82 -2.44 3.04 13.16
CA MET A 82 -1.91 3.55 14.42
C MET A 82 -2.60 4.87 14.83
N LEU A 83 -2.75 5.81 13.90
CA LEU A 83 -3.44 7.08 14.15
C LEU A 83 -4.91 6.88 14.52
N ILE A 84 -5.61 5.96 13.85
CA ILE A 84 -6.99 5.58 14.20
C ILE A 84 -7.05 5.02 15.63
N GLY A 85 -6.08 4.19 16.01
CA GLY A 85 -5.97 3.64 17.37
C GLY A 85 -5.80 4.72 18.43
N ILE A 86 -4.87 5.65 18.21
CA ILE A 86 -4.64 6.80 19.11
C ILE A 86 -5.93 7.63 19.24
N ALA A 87 -6.57 7.97 18.12
CA ALA A 87 -7.79 8.77 18.12
C ALA A 87 -8.93 8.12 18.91
N LYS A 88 -9.09 6.79 18.82
CA LYS A 88 -10.08 6.03 19.59
C LYS A 88 -9.75 6.02 21.08
N ASN A 89 -8.51 5.74 21.45
CA ASN A 89 -8.09 5.70 22.86
C ASN A 89 -8.25 7.05 23.54
N THR A 90 -7.83 8.15 22.88
CA THR A 90 -8.01 9.51 23.41
C THR A 90 -9.49 9.89 23.59
N ALA A 91 -10.38 9.41 22.72
CA ALA A 91 -11.83 9.64 22.88
C ALA A 91 -12.40 8.86 24.07
N SER A 92 -11.96 7.61 24.27
CA SER A 92 -12.38 6.76 25.41
C SER A 92 -11.89 7.30 26.76
N ASP A 93 -10.64 7.75 26.86
CA ASP A 93 -10.07 8.31 28.10
C ASP A 93 -10.82 9.58 28.54
N ASN A 94 -11.26 10.41 27.58
CA ASN A 94 -12.10 11.57 27.86
C ASN A 94 -13.52 11.21 28.31
N LEU A 95 -14.04 10.03 27.96
CA LEU A 95 -15.34 9.55 28.43
C LEU A 95 -15.25 8.98 29.85
N LEU A 96 -14.21 8.20 30.15
CA LEU A 96 -14.03 7.59 31.48
C LEU A 96 -13.70 8.61 32.57
N THR A 97 -12.99 9.69 32.24
CA THR A 97 -12.67 10.78 33.18
C THR A 97 -13.87 11.70 33.52
N ARG A 98 -15.03 11.49 32.88
CA ARG A 98 -16.25 12.28 33.11
C ARG A 98 -17.24 11.63 34.08
N PHE A 99 -17.03 10.38 34.46
CA PHE A 99 -17.82 9.64 35.45
C PHE A 99 -17.00 9.47 36.73
#